data_AF-A0A5C8VAM1-F1
#
_entry.id   AF-A0A5C8VAM1-F1
#
_cell.length_a   1.000
_cell.length_b   1.000
_cell.length_c   1.000
_cell.angle_alpha   90.00
_cell.angle_beta   90.00
_cell.angle_gamma   90.00
#
_symmetry.space_group_name_H-M   'P 1'
#
loop_
_entity.id
_entity.type
_entity.pdbx_description
1 polymer ?
#
loop_
_entity_poly.entity_id
_entity_poly.type
_entity_poly.pdbx_seq_one_letter_code
_entity_poly.pdbx_strand_id
1 'polypeptide(L)'
;MNDIPWIDAAGAAMWALVERYTGRVGYKGGVKASGLNDDPAVIDCSGWTARLLSAGMAAANREAGRPVFSSEEQAAVHTWSDRLIENLERRSGVILTGGHITVAGLPPYATIGLQQGGGAWAKNHPRPRGITHVVQVVHRPGDHAPYVSEAQGMTKPYGLRLTPLAEWIEQTRDDLKPDKAWAVTPFAGSGFDCR
;
A
#
# COMPACT_ATOMS: atom_id res chain seq x y z
N MET A 1 15.92 -9.39 -16.22
CA MET A 1 15.03 -9.17 -15.08
C MET A 1 15.18 -10.40 -14.20
N ASN A 2 15.53 -10.22 -12.93
CA ASN A 2 15.47 -11.33 -11.99
C ASN A 2 13.99 -11.59 -11.75
N ASP A 3 13.39 -12.43 -12.60
CA ASP A 3 12.01 -12.84 -12.52
C ASP A 3 11.89 -13.72 -11.28
N ILE A 4 11.42 -13.12 -10.21
CA ILE A 4 11.16 -13.79 -8.96
C ILE A 4 9.69 -14.19 -9.01
N PRO A 5 9.33 -15.46 -9.31
CA PRO A 5 7.95 -15.85 -9.63
C PRO A 5 6.95 -15.52 -8.52
N TRP A 6 7.43 -15.48 -7.26
CA TRP A 6 6.61 -15.13 -6.12
C TRP A 6 6.17 -13.66 -6.09
N ILE A 7 6.89 -12.75 -6.75
CA ILE A 7 6.49 -11.33 -6.88
C ILE A 7 5.26 -11.22 -7.78
N ASP A 8 5.20 -11.97 -8.87
CA ASP A 8 4.03 -11.99 -9.76
C ASP A 8 2.82 -12.59 -9.06
N ALA A 9 3.00 -13.66 -8.29
CA ALA A 9 1.95 -14.22 -7.45
C ALA A 9 1.43 -13.21 -6.41
N ALA A 10 2.32 -12.41 -5.81
CA ALA A 10 1.93 -11.33 -4.91
C ALA A 10 1.10 -10.24 -5.61
N GLY A 11 1.56 -9.81 -6.79
CA GLY A 11 0.88 -8.84 -7.64
C GLY A 11 -0.53 -9.30 -8.03
N ALA A 12 -0.65 -10.53 -8.52
CA ALA A 12 -1.92 -11.13 -8.90
C ALA A 12 -2.90 -11.23 -7.73
N ALA A 13 -2.42 -11.60 -6.53
CA ALA A 13 -3.25 -11.68 -5.33
C ALA A 13 -3.77 -10.30 -4.89
N MET A 14 -2.94 -9.25 -4.96
CA MET A 14 -3.39 -7.88 -4.71
C MET A 14 -4.41 -7.42 -5.74
N TRP A 15 -4.16 -7.66 -7.03
CA TRP A 15 -5.06 -7.25 -8.11
C TRP A 15 -6.44 -7.90 -8.00
N ALA A 16 -6.50 -9.20 -7.69
CA ALA A 16 -7.78 -9.90 -7.50
C ALA A 16 -8.66 -9.27 -6.41
N LEU A 17 -8.05 -8.71 -5.35
CA LEU A 17 -8.79 -7.95 -4.33
C LEU A 17 -9.27 -6.62 -4.85
N VAL A 18 -8.43 -5.90 -5.60
CA VAL A 18 -8.78 -4.63 -6.23
C VAL A 18 -9.99 -4.80 -7.14
N GLU A 19 -10.01 -5.81 -8.01
CA GLU A 19 -11.15 -6.13 -8.88
C GLU A 19 -12.41 -6.49 -8.10
N ARG A 20 -12.24 -7.16 -6.96
CA ARG A 20 -13.35 -7.58 -6.11
C ARG A 20 -13.99 -6.43 -5.33
N TYR A 21 -13.23 -5.44 -4.88
CA TYR A 21 -13.75 -4.45 -3.91
C TYR A 21 -13.84 -3.02 -4.44
N THR A 22 -13.08 -2.66 -5.48
CA THR A 22 -13.15 -1.32 -6.09
C THR A 22 -14.54 -1.05 -6.63
N GLY A 23 -15.10 0.13 -6.33
CA GLY A 23 -16.46 0.49 -6.72
C GLY A 23 -17.57 -0.25 -5.96
N ARG A 24 -17.25 -0.92 -4.84
CA ARG A 24 -18.24 -1.65 -4.01
C ARG A 24 -18.15 -1.34 -2.51
N VAL A 25 -17.00 -0.86 -2.04
CA VAL A 25 -16.71 -0.65 -0.61
C VAL A 25 -16.61 0.83 -0.29
N GLY A 26 -17.25 1.27 0.80
CA GLY A 26 -17.18 2.62 1.34
C GLY A 26 -15.93 2.89 2.19
N TYR A 27 -15.73 4.14 2.58
CA TYR A 27 -14.65 4.51 3.49
C TYR A 27 -15.19 4.77 4.90
N LYS A 28 -14.51 4.22 5.92
CA LYS A 28 -14.77 4.57 7.32
C LYS A 28 -13.48 4.50 8.13
N GLY A 29 -13.02 5.66 8.60
CA GLY A 29 -11.79 5.77 9.40
C GLY A 29 -11.80 4.84 10.63
N GLY A 30 -10.68 4.15 10.88
CA GLY A 30 -10.53 3.20 11.98
C GLY A 30 -11.00 1.78 11.67
N VAL A 31 -11.77 1.57 10.60
CA VAL A 31 -12.27 0.24 10.23
C VAL A 31 -11.24 -0.51 9.39
N LYS A 32 -10.92 -1.74 9.81
CA LYS A 32 -9.95 -2.62 9.15
C LYS A 32 -10.67 -3.69 8.30
N ALA A 33 -9.94 -4.74 7.93
CA ALA A 33 -10.44 -5.80 7.03
C ALA A 33 -11.76 -6.46 7.47
N SER A 34 -12.09 -6.47 8.77
CA SER A 34 -13.38 -7.00 9.25
C SER A 34 -14.58 -6.23 8.71
N GLY A 35 -14.45 -4.93 8.43
CA GLY A 35 -15.53 -4.10 7.88
C GLY A 35 -15.88 -4.42 6.43
N LEU A 36 -15.08 -5.24 5.75
CA LEU A 36 -15.45 -5.80 4.44
C LEU A 36 -16.60 -6.82 4.52
N ASN A 37 -16.95 -7.28 5.73
CA ASN A 37 -18.07 -8.18 5.98
C ASN A 37 -19.35 -7.43 6.43
N ASP A 38 -19.28 -6.12 6.64
CA ASP A 38 -20.43 -5.30 7.03
C ASP A 38 -21.34 -5.02 5.82
N ASP A 39 -22.57 -4.59 6.08
CA ASP A 39 -23.50 -4.08 5.07
C ASP A 39 -23.99 -2.66 5.45
N PRO A 40 -23.55 -1.59 4.76
CA PRO A 40 -22.61 -1.61 3.63
C PRO A 40 -21.15 -1.85 4.08
N ALA A 41 -20.38 -2.52 3.22
CA ALA A 41 -18.97 -2.80 3.48
C ALA A 41 -18.14 -1.51 3.51
N VAL A 42 -17.26 -1.36 4.50
CA VAL A 42 -16.40 -0.18 4.68
C VAL A 42 -15.00 -0.52 5.16
N ILE A 43 -14.02 0.32 4.83
CA ILE A 43 -12.62 0.16 5.27
C ILE A 43 -11.88 1.49 5.29
N ASP A 44 -10.82 1.62 6.11
CA ASP A 44 -9.90 2.76 6.09
C ASP A 44 -8.65 2.53 5.21
N CYS A 45 -7.86 3.58 4.98
CA CYS A 45 -6.68 3.55 4.11
C CYS A 45 -5.67 2.47 4.52
N SER A 46 -5.24 2.49 5.77
CA SER A 46 -4.29 1.52 6.30
C SER A 46 -4.84 0.09 6.35
N GLY A 47 -6.14 -0.09 6.60
CA GLY A 47 -6.81 -1.38 6.60
C GLY A 47 -6.85 -1.98 5.19
N TRP A 48 -7.10 -1.15 4.18
CA TRP A 48 -7.08 -1.57 2.78
C TRP A 48 -5.67 -1.93 2.31
N THR A 49 -4.69 -1.07 2.56
CA THR A 49 -3.28 -1.36 2.25
C THR A 49 -2.80 -2.63 2.95
N ALA A 50 -3.08 -2.80 4.25
CA ALA A 50 -2.75 -4.02 4.99
C ALA A 50 -3.41 -5.25 4.37
N ARG A 51 -4.68 -5.16 3.95
CA ARG A 51 -5.40 -6.29 3.32
C ARG A 51 -4.74 -6.74 2.02
N LEU A 52 -4.30 -5.78 1.19
CA LEU A 52 -3.58 -6.03 -0.05
C LEU A 52 -2.21 -6.66 0.23
N LEU A 53 -1.41 -6.03 1.10
CA LEU A 53 -0.07 -6.51 1.46
C LEU A 53 -0.10 -7.92 2.03
N SER A 54 -0.99 -8.21 2.98
CA SER A 54 -1.09 -9.55 3.58
C SER A 54 -1.49 -10.61 2.55
N ALA A 55 -2.34 -10.27 1.57
CA ALA A 55 -2.66 -11.18 0.46
C ALA A 55 -1.45 -11.44 -0.44
N GLY A 56 -0.72 -10.38 -0.78
CA GLY A 56 0.50 -10.47 -1.59
C GLY A 56 1.57 -11.31 -0.90
N MET A 57 1.86 -11.04 0.37
CA MET A 57 2.86 -11.78 1.16
C MET A 57 2.49 -13.26 1.31
N ALA A 58 1.22 -13.57 1.57
CA ALA A 58 0.75 -14.95 1.67
C ALA A 58 0.84 -15.69 0.33
N ALA A 59 0.52 -15.02 -0.78
CA ALA A 59 0.67 -15.59 -2.12
C ALA A 59 2.14 -15.81 -2.48
N ALA A 60 3.03 -14.88 -2.13
CA ALA A 60 4.47 -15.03 -2.33
C ALA A 60 5.04 -16.22 -1.55
N ASN A 61 4.67 -16.39 -0.29
CA ASN A 61 5.09 -17.54 0.52
C ASN A 61 4.63 -18.87 -0.07
N ARG A 62 3.38 -18.92 -0.55
CA ARG A 62 2.82 -20.11 -1.19
C ARG A 62 3.57 -20.44 -2.49
N GLU A 63 3.80 -19.45 -3.33
CA GLU A 63 4.52 -19.63 -4.60
C GLU A 63 5.98 -20.05 -4.38
N ALA A 64 6.65 -19.45 -3.40
CA ALA A 64 8.03 -19.80 -3.07
C ALA A 64 8.18 -21.16 -2.37
N GLY A 65 7.08 -21.78 -1.92
CA GLY A 65 7.11 -23.01 -1.11
C GLY A 65 7.81 -22.87 0.25
N ARG A 66 8.07 -21.63 0.70
CA ARG A 66 8.81 -21.31 1.92
C ARG A 66 8.41 -19.93 2.44
N PRO A 67 8.66 -19.61 3.73
CA PRO A 67 8.42 -18.26 4.25
C PRO A 67 9.46 -17.27 3.68
N VAL A 68 9.10 -16.56 2.61
CA VAL A 68 9.78 -15.33 2.14
C VAL A 68 9.47 -14.17 3.09
N PHE A 69 8.24 -14.16 3.62
CA PHE A 69 7.75 -13.25 4.65
C PHE A 69 7.41 -14.05 5.90
N SER A 70 7.96 -13.68 7.05
CA SER A 70 7.67 -14.33 8.33
C SER A 70 6.24 -14.05 8.80
N SER A 71 5.80 -14.75 9.85
CA SER A 71 4.54 -14.45 10.54
C SER A 71 4.54 -13.04 11.13
N GLU A 72 5.66 -12.61 11.69
CA GLU A 72 5.82 -11.30 12.30
C GLU A 72 5.74 -10.19 11.24
N GLU A 73 6.37 -10.40 10.08
CA GLU A 73 6.31 -9.44 8.97
C GLU A 73 4.89 -9.32 8.40
N GLN A 74 4.17 -10.44 8.25
CA GLN A 74 2.77 -10.43 7.83
C GLN A 74 1.86 -9.77 8.87
N ALA A 75 2.14 -9.96 10.17
CA ALA A 75 1.40 -9.28 11.23
C ALA A 75 1.71 -7.77 11.27
N ALA A 76 2.96 -7.37 10.95
CA ALA A 76 3.44 -6.00 11.08
C ALA A 76 2.74 -5.01 10.12
N VAL A 77 2.15 -5.47 9.02
CA VAL A 77 1.40 -4.57 8.11
C VAL A 77 0.02 -4.20 8.65
N HIS A 78 -0.51 -4.95 9.63
CA HIS A 78 -1.82 -4.68 10.25
C HIS A 78 -1.74 -3.59 11.32
N THR A 79 -1.47 -2.36 10.89
CA THR A 79 -1.26 -1.20 11.77
C THR A 79 -1.78 0.11 11.15
N TRP A 80 -1.48 1.27 11.73
CA TRP A 80 -1.82 2.58 11.17
C TRP A 80 -0.79 3.05 10.12
N SER A 81 -1.20 3.99 9.25
CA SER A 81 -0.45 4.43 8.07
C SER A 81 1.04 4.73 8.32
N ASP A 82 1.36 5.51 9.34
CA ASP A 82 2.76 5.87 9.67
C ASP A 82 3.59 4.66 10.07
N ARG A 83 3.09 3.87 11.03
CA ARG A 83 3.78 2.67 11.49
C ARG A 83 3.90 1.61 10.39
N LEU A 84 2.95 1.55 9.47
CA LEU A 84 3.00 0.64 8.33
C LEU A 84 4.24 0.97 7.47
N ILE A 85 4.44 2.24 7.12
CA ILE A 85 5.61 2.68 6.35
C ILE A 85 6.92 2.43 7.12
N GLU A 86 6.97 2.71 8.43
CA GLU A 86 8.14 2.40 9.27
C GLU A 86 8.48 0.90 9.27
N ASN A 87 7.47 0.04 9.39
CA ASN A 87 7.67 -1.41 9.43
C ASN A 87 8.20 -1.92 8.08
N LEU A 88 7.67 -1.41 6.96
CA LEU A 88 8.13 -1.76 5.63
C LEU A 88 9.54 -1.21 5.34
N GLU A 89 9.84 0.03 5.73
CA GLU A 89 11.18 0.63 5.62
C GLU A 89 12.23 -0.17 6.38
N ARG A 90 11.93 -0.55 7.64
CA ARG A 90 12.84 -1.36 8.45
C ARG A 90 13.20 -2.68 7.77
N ARG A 91 12.22 -3.26 7.06
CA ARG A 91 12.38 -4.51 6.34
C ARG A 91 13.14 -4.33 5.02
N SER A 92 12.81 -3.30 4.25
CA SER A 92 13.41 -3.04 2.94
C SER A 92 14.79 -2.41 3.02
N GLY A 93 15.11 -1.70 4.11
CA GLY A 93 16.30 -0.88 4.26
C GLY A 93 16.32 0.39 3.39
N VAL A 94 15.26 0.64 2.61
CA VAL A 94 15.20 1.73 1.62
C VAL A 94 13.84 2.43 1.66
N ILE A 95 13.89 3.77 1.63
CA ILE A 95 12.75 4.68 1.54
C ILE A 95 13.04 5.77 0.52
N LEU A 96 12.08 6.07 -0.34
CA LEU A 96 12.08 7.23 -1.23
C LEU A 96 11.26 8.35 -0.58
N THR A 97 11.58 9.60 -0.87
CA THR A 97 10.86 10.77 -0.33
C THR A 97 10.51 11.78 -1.41
N GLY A 98 9.38 12.48 -1.22
CA GLY A 98 8.98 13.63 -2.02
C GLY A 98 9.10 13.44 -3.53
N GLY A 99 9.86 14.33 -4.18
CA GLY A 99 10.02 14.36 -5.64
C GLY A 99 10.72 13.15 -6.26
N HIS A 100 11.27 12.22 -5.46
CA HIS A 100 11.78 10.94 -5.95
C HIS A 100 10.66 9.93 -6.23
N ILE A 101 9.45 10.19 -5.73
CA ILE A 101 8.25 9.40 -6.01
C ILE A 101 7.75 9.77 -7.41
N THR A 102 8.25 9.04 -8.41
CA THR A 102 7.93 9.24 -9.83
C THR A 102 7.53 7.93 -10.48
N VAL A 103 6.89 7.97 -11.65
CA VAL A 103 6.50 6.76 -12.40
C VAL A 103 7.72 5.87 -12.67
N ALA A 104 8.87 6.47 -13.02
CA ALA A 104 10.09 5.74 -13.35
C ALA A 104 10.94 5.37 -12.11
N GLY A 105 10.82 6.13 -11.01
CA GLY A 105 11.65 5.95 -9.81
C GLY A 105 11.03 5.06 -8.74
N LEU A 106 9.73 4.77 -8.81
CA LEU A 106 9.04 3.96 -7.82
C LEU A 106 9.40 2.47 -7.97
N PRO A 107 9.70 1.76 -6.86
CA PRO A 107 9.85 0.32 -6.92
C PRO A 107 8.51 -0.36 -7.27
N PRO A 108 8.53 -1.56 -7.88
CA PRO A 108 7.34 -2.34 -8.11
C PRO A 108 6.55 -2.53 -6.82
N TYR A 109 5.24 -2.36 -6.91
CA TYR A 109 4.30 -2.49 -5.81
C TYR A 109 4.63 -1.63 -4.59
N ALA A 110 5.26 -0.46 -4.78
CA ALA A 110 5.54 0.45 -3.68
C ALA A 110 4.31 0.74 -2.82
N THR A 111 4.51 0.82 -1.50
CA THR A 111 3.55 1.42 -0.58
C THR A 111 3.93 2.86 -0.36
N ILE A 112 2.99 3.79 -0.52
CA ILE A 112 3.25 5.22 -0.42
C ILE A 112 2.45 5.79 0.75
N GLY A 113 3.14 6.40 1.71
CA GLY A 113 2.57 7.14 2.82
C GLY A 113 2.59 8.64 2.56
N LEU A 114 1.49 9.31 2.88
CA LEU A 114 1.32 10.75 2.72
C LEU A 114 0.87 11.41 4.02
N GLN A 115 1.43 12.59 4.29
CA GLN A 115 0.89 13.53 5.26
C GLN A 115 -0.20 14.38 4.58
N GLN A 116 -1.43 13.88 4.63
CA GLN A 116 -2.62 14.54 4.10
C GLN A 116 -3.59 14.94 5.22
N GLY A 117 -3.94 16.22 5.26
CA GLY A 117 -4.88 16.75 6.25
C GLY A 117 -4.39 16.68 7.70
N GLY A 118 -5.33 16.72 8.65
CA GLY A 118 -5.06 16.72 10.08
C GLY A 118 -6.34 16.72 10.92
N GLY A 119 -6.20 16.60 12.24
CA GLY A 119 -7.32 16.60 13.19
C GLY A 119 -7.00 15.84 14.47
N ALA A 120 -7.97 15.71 15.38
CA ALA A 120 -7.78 14.96 16.63
C ALA A 120 -7.37 13.49 16.37
N TRP A 121 -7.93 12.86 15.34
CA TRP A 121 -7.62 11.48 14.95
C TRP A 121 -6.17 11.27 14.47
N ALA A 122 -5.53 12.33 13.95
CA ALA A 122 -4.12 12.29 13.57
C ALA A 122 -3.20 12.16 14.80
N LYS A 123 -3.70 12.49 16.00
CA LYS A 123 -2.97 12.36 17.29
C LYS A 123 -3.23 11.03 18.02
N ASN A 124 -4.10 10.17 17.49
CA ASN A 124 -4.52 8.93 18.18
C ASN A 124 -3.39 7.91 18.37
N HIS A 125 -2.31 8.02 17.60
CA HIS A 125 -1.13 7.16 17.67
C HIS A 125 0.14 8.01 17.45
N PRO A 126 1.32 7.58 17.94
CA PRO A 126 2.56 8.21 17.56
C PRO A 126 2.74 8.11 16.03
N ARG A 127 2.97 9.27 15.41
CA ARG A 127 3.20 9.43 13.98
C ARG A 127 4.44 10.30 13.78
N PRO A 128 5.66 9.73 13.92
CA PRO A 128 6.90 10.51 13.85
C PRO A 128 7.05 11.27 12.53
N ARG A 129 6.50 10.73 11.43
CA ARG A 129 6.48 11.36 10.10
C ARG A 129 5.17 12.06 9.78
N GLY A 130 4.19 12.03 10.68
CA GLY A 130 2.88 12.63 10.46
C GLY A 130 2.06 11.98 9.35
N ILE A 131 2.38 10.74 8.94
CA ILE A 131 1.70 10.06 7.84
C ILE A 131 0.27 9.73 8.26
N THR A 132 -0.71 10.29 7.54
CA THR A 132 -2.14 10.17 7.82
C THR A 132 -2.88 9.35 6.77
N HIS A 133 -2.34 9.27 5.55
CA HIS A 133 -2.88 8.47 4.45
C HIS A 133 -1.83 7.49 3.94
N VAL A 134 -2.26 6.34 3.45
CA VAL A 134 -1.37 5.34 2.84
C VAL A 134 -2.10 4.69 1.67
N VAL A 135 -1.35 4.44 0.61
CA VAL A 135 -1.85 3.84 -0.64
C VAL A 135 -0.92 2.71 -1.08
N GLN A 136 -1.43 1.84 -1.94
CA GLN A 136 -0.69 0.69 -2.46
C GLN A 136 -0.61 0.75 -3.98
N VAL A 137 0.60 0.68 -4.52
CA VAL A 137 0.79 0.47 -5.96
C VAL A 137 0.50 -1.00 -6.29
N VAL A 138 -0.32 -1.23 -7.29
CA VAL A 138 -0.69 -2.55 -7.83
C VAL A 138 -0.46 -2.56 -9.34
N HIS A 139 -0.26 -3.73 -9.92
CA HIS A 139 -0.04 -3.87 -11.36
C HIS A 139 -1.15 -4.72 -11.94
N ARG A 140 -1.68 -4.29 -13.08
CA ARG A 140 -2.66 -5.08 -13.82
C ARG A 140 -1.99 -6.34 -14.38
N PRO A 141 -2.55 -7.54 -14.17
CA PRO A 141 -2.07 -8.76 -14.80
C PRO A 141 -2.07 -8.62 -16.33
N GLY A 142 -1.04 -9.14 -16.98
CA GLY A 142 -0.92 -9.16 -18.43
C GLY A 142 0.00 -8.06 -18.99
N ASP A 143 -0.37 -6.79 -18.82
CA ASP A 143 0.44 -5.67 -19.32
C ASP A 143 1.27 -4.95 -18.25
N HIS A 144 1.13 -5.37 -16.99
CA HIS A 144 1.85 -4.82 -15.85
C HIS A 144 1.71 -3.29 -15.76
N ALA A 145 0.60 -2.71 -16.22
CA ALA A 145 0.36 -1.29 -16.06
C ALA A 145 0.21 -0.95 -14.57
N PRO A 146 0.94 0.05 -14.03
CA PRO A 146 0.89 0.40 -12.61
C PRO A 146 -0.31 1.30 -12.29
N TYR A 147 -1.00 0.96 -11.21
CA TYR A 147 -2.11 1.71 -10.64
C TYR A 147 -1.88 1.94 -9.15
N VAL A 148 -2.47 2.99 -8.62
CA VAL A 148 -2.60 3.21 -7.18
C VAL A 148 -3.98 2.78 -6.74
N SER A 149 -4.03 1.85 -5.78
CA SER A 149 -5.25 1.50 -5.07
C SER A 149 -5.26 2.15 -3.69
N GLU A 150 -6.34 2.84 -3.36
CA GLU A 150 -6.47 3.57 -2.10
C GLU A 150 -7.90 3.56 -1.55
N ALA A 151 -8.01 3.73 -0.23
CA ALA A 151 -9.29 3.98 0.44
C ALA A 151 -9.32 5.41 0.99
N GLN A 152 -10.27 6.24 0.56
CA GLN A 152 -10.34 7.64 0.97
C GLN A 152 -11.78 8.12 1.10
N GLY A 153 -12.06 8.91 2.15
CA GLY A 153 -13.42 9.40 2.43
C GLY A 153 -13.97 10.43 1.44
N MET A 154 -13.11 11.04 0.62
CA MET A 154 -13.52 12.00 -0.42
C MET A 154 -14.00 11.31 -1.70
N THR A 155 -13.68 10.03 -1.89
CA THR A 155 -14.16 9.24 -3.02
C THR A 155 -15.64 8.90 -2.78
N LYS A 156 -16.51 9.29 -3.72
CA LYS A 156 -17.95 9.01 -3.69
C LYS A 156 -18.39 8.41 -5.03
N PRO A 157 -19.38 7.49 -5.05
CA PRO A 157 -20.12 6.96 -3.90
C PRO A 157 -19.36 5.88 -3.12
N TYR A 158 -18.24 5.38 -3.63
CA TYR A 158 -17.42 4.33 -3.02
C TYR A 158 -16.11 4.89 -2.47
N GLY A 159 -15.63 4.33 -1.36
CA GLY A 159 -14.39 4.78 -0.70
C GLY A 159 -13.13 4.23 -1.33
N LEU A 160 -13.20 3.13 -2.09
CA LEU A 160 -12.06 2.54 -2.79
C LEU A 160 -11.91 3.09 -4.21
N ARG A 161 -10.71 3.56 -4.54
CA ARG A 161 -10.34 4.08 -5.86
C ARG A 161 -9.18 3.26 -6.44
N LEU A 162 -9.19 3.15 -7.76
CA LEU A 162 -8.07 2.65 -8.55
C LEU A 162 -7.74 3.67 -9.63
N THR A 163 -6.54 4.24 -9.58
CA THR A 163 -6.11 5.32 -10.47
C THR A 163 -4.82 4.92 -11.18
N PRO A 164 -4.65 5.14 -12.49
CA PRO A 164 -3.35 4.96 -13.15
C PRO A 164 -2.25 5.72 -12.42
N LEU A 165 -1.06 5.12 -12.23
CA LEU A 165 0.00 5.71 -11.40
C LEU A 165 0.40 7.12 -11.86
N ALA A 166 0.51 7.34 -13.18
CA ALA A 166 0.86 8.65 -13.74
C ALA A 166 -0.18 9.72 -13.38
N GLU A 167 -1.47 9.39 -13.52
CA GLU A 167 -2.57 10.27 -13.17
C GLU A 167 -2.61 10.54 -11.65
N TRP A 168 -2.39 9.51 -10.83
CA TRP A 168 -2.34 9.68 -9.38
C TRP A 168 -1.19 10.60 -8.93
N ILE A 169 -0.01 10.46 -9.53
CA ILE A 169 1.15 11.35 -9.26
C ILE A 169 0.81 12.79 -9.63
N GLU A 170 0.14 13.01 -10.75
CA GLU A 170 -0.28 14.34 -11.17
C GLU A 170 -1.29 14.95 -10.19
N GLN A 171 -2.33 14.20 -9.81
CA GLN A 171 -3.35 14.64 -8.83
C GLN A 171 -2.79 14.91 -7.43
N THR A 172 -1.72 14.21 -7.05
CA THR A 172 -1.16 14.25 -5.69
C THR A 172 0.13 15.09 -5.60
N ARG A 173 0.51 15.75 -6.69
CA ARG A 173 1.81 16.46 -6.82
C ARG A 173 2.11 17.42 -5.67
N ASP A 174 1.11 18.14 -5.17
CA ASP A 174 1.28 19.13 -4.09
C ASP A 174 1.62 18.51 -2.74
N ASP A 175 1.33 17.21 -2.56
CA ASP A 175 1.65 16.43 -1.36
C ASP A 175 2.97 15.64 -1.50
N LEU A 176 3.51 15.49 -2.72
CA LEU A 176 4.77 14.78 -2.99
C LEU A 176 6.01 15.61 -2.65
N LYS A 177 6.15 15.99 -1.37
CA LYS A 177 7.28 16.77 -0.84
C LYS A 177 8.16 15.93 0.10
N PRO A 178 9.47 16.22 0.24
CA PRO A 178 10.40 15.37 1.01
C PRO A 178 10.00 15.15 2.47
N ASP A 179 9.26 16.08 3.05
CA ASP A 179 8.76 16.09 4.42
C ASP A 179 7.29 15.66 4.54
N LYS A 180 6.66 15.22 3.45
CA LYS A 180 5.23 14.88 3.40
C LYS A 180 4.90 13.56 2.71
N ALA A 181 5.82 13.01 1.93
CA ALA A 181 5.59 11.80 1.18
C ALA A 181 6.78 10.85 1.27
N TRP A 182 6.47 9.58 1.50
CA TRP A 182 7.43 8.49 1.63
C TRP A 182 6.95 7.28 0.85
N ALA A 183 7.84 6.61 0.12
CA ALA A 183 7.54 5.38 -0.58
C ALA A 183 8.55 4.29 -0.22
N VAL A 184 8.06 3.07 0.01
CA VAL A 184 8.84 1.92 0.44
C VAL A 184 8.49 0.72 -0.43
N THR A 185 9.44 -0.18 -0.65
CA THR A 185 9.19 -1.46 -1.34
C THR A 185 8.69 -2.51 -0.34
N PRO A 186 7.45 -2.99 -0.43
CA PRO A 186 6.95 -3.99 0.50
C PRO A 186 7.47 -5.40 0.20
N PHE A 187 8.02 -5.64 -0.99
CA PHE A 187 8.43 -6.96 -1.48
C PHE A 187 9.93 -7.07 -1.75
N ALA A 188 10.79 -6.26 -1.10
CA ALA A 188 12.22 -6.56 -1.10
C ALA A 188 12.47 -7.93 -0.44
N GLY A 189 13.23 -8.81 -1.08
CA GLY A 189 13.71 -10.04 -0.45
C GLY A 189 14.79 -9.73 0.60
N SER A 190 14.91 -10.57 1.63
CA SER A 190 16.09 -10.58 2.49
C SER A 190 17.33 -10.88 1.62
N GLY A 191 18.13 -9.86 1.33
CA GLY A 191 19.29 -9.97 0.44
C GLY A 191 19.21 -9.16 -0.87
N PHE A 192 18.25 -8.24 -1.03
CA PHE A 192 18.36 -7.19 -2.04
C PHE A 192 19.52 -6.24 -1.69
N ASP A 193 20.73 -6.59 -2.13
CA ASP A 193 21.84 -5.64 -2.25
C ASP A 193 21.53 -4.75 -3.46
N CYS A 194 21.02 -3.53 -3.21
CA CYS A 194 20.96 -2.51 -4.23
C CYS A 194 22.39 -2.03 -4.52
N ARG A 195 23.05 -2.69 -5.47
CA ARG A 195 24.18 -2.12 -6.20
C ARG A 195 23.72 -1.68 -7.59
#